data_AF-A0A2W6N7U6-F1
#
_entry.id   AF-A0A2W6N7U6-F1
#
_cell.length_a   1.000
_cell.length_b   1.000
_cell.length_c   1.000
_cell.angle_alpha   90.00
_cell.angle_beta   90.00
_cell.angle_gamma   90.00
#
_symmetry.space_group_name_H-M   'P 1'
#
loop_
_entity.id
_entity.type
_entity.pdbx_description
1 polymer ?
#
loop_
_entity_poly.entity_id
_entity_poly.type
_entity_poly.pdbx_seq_one_letter_code
_entity_poly.pdbx_strand_id
1 'polypeptide(L)' 'MTETEKDEFASALSERYAEIKQCSSSNKELLNTWDEVINDLPSDIKAKFDERNAQLQYS' A
#
# COMPACT_ATOMS: atom_id res chain seq x y z
N MET A 1 13.70 -9.48 6.53
CA MET A 1 13.92 -8.31 5.65
C MET A 1 14.79 -7.32 6.40
N THR A 2 15.83 -6.81 5.74
CA THR A 2 16.60 -5.64 6.19
C THR A 2 15.71 -4.40 6.14
N GLU A 3 16.14 -3.30 6.79
CA GLU A 3 15.38 -2.05 6.74
C GLU A 3 15.22 -1.52 5.29
N THR A 4 16.27 -1.64 4.47
CA THR A 4 16.22 -1.28 3.04
C THR A 4 15.18 -2.10 2.29
N GLU A 5 15.18 -3.43 2.46
CA GLU A 5 14.21 -4.30 1.79
C GLU A 5 12.76 -3.97 2.20
N LYS A 6 12.53 -3.58 3.46
CA LYS A 6 11.20 -3.17 3.93
C LYS A 6 10.76 -1.85 3.31
N ASP A 7 11.67 -0.88 3.21
CA ASP A 7 11.41 0.42 2.58
C ASP A 7 11.09 0.27 1.09
N GLU A 8 11.88 -0.52 0.37
CA GLU A 8 11.66 -0.82 -1.05
C GLU A 8 10.32 -1.53 -1.26
N PHE A 9 10.04 -2.55 -0.45
CA PHE A 9 8.78 -3.27 -0.49
C PHE A 9 7.58 -2.37 -0.22
N ALA A 10 7.62 -1.56 0.85
CA ALA A 10 6.52 -0.66 1.21
C ALA A 10 6.28 0.41 0.13
N SER A 11 7.35 0.93 -0.48
CA SER A 11 7.26 1.90 -1.57
C SER A 11 6.58 1.28 -2.80
N ALA A 12 7.09 0.14 -3.29
CA ALA A 12 6.50 -0.56 -4.44
C ALA A 12 5.04 -0.97 -4.20
N LEU A 13 4.71 -1.41 -2.98
CA LEU A 13 3.35 -1.75 -2.59
C LEU A 13 2.42 -0.53 -2.61
N SER A 14 2.87 0.60 -2.08
CA SER A 14 2.08 1.85 -2.04
C SER A 14 1.77 2.39 -3.43
N GLU A 15 2.76 2.37 -4.34
CA GLU A 15 2.60 2.77 -5.74
C GLU A 15 1.56 1.87 -6.43
N ARG A 16 1.70 0.55 -6.26
CA ARG A 16 0.79 -0.40 -6.89
C ARG A 16 -0.64 -0.27 -6.35
N TYR A 17 -0.80 -0.08 -5.05
CA TYR A 17 -2.11 0.12 -4.45
C TYR A 17 -2.78 1.41 -4.94
N ALA A 18 -2.02 2.51 -5.09
CA ALA A 18 -2.52 3.75 -5.66
C ALA A 18 -3.01 3.57 -7.11
N GLU A 19 -2.23 2.88 -7.95
CA GLU A 19 -2.62 2.55 -9.33
C GLU A 19 -3.93 1.73 -9.38
N ILE A 20 -4.07 0.74 -8.49
CA ILE A 20 -5.26 -0.11 -8.43
C ILE A 20 -6.47 0.70 -7.99
N LYS A 21 -6.33 1.57 -6.98
CA LYS A 21 -7.40 2.48 -6.57
C LYS A 21 -7.85 3.40 -7.71
N GLN A 22 -6.91 3.92 -8.48
CA GLN A 22 -7.22 4.78 -9.62
C GLN A 22 -7.95 4.00 -10.73
N CYS A 23 -7.41 2.83 -11.13
CA CYS A 23 -7.92 2.07 -12.28
C CYS A 23 -9.19 1.26 -11.96
N SER A 24 -9.39 0.88 -10.71
CA SER A 24 -10.44 -0.06 -10.29
C SER A 24 -11.37 0.53 -9.23
N SER A 25 -11.53 1.85 -9.20
CA SER A 25 -12.35 2.57 -8.20
C SER A 25 -13.80 2.07 -8.06
N SER A 26 -14.38 1.50 -9.13
CA SER A 26 -15.72 0.92 -9.12
C SER A 26 -15.78 -0.53 -8.62
N ASN A 27 -14.64 -1.24 -8.57
CA ASN A 27 -14.55 -2.63 -8.13
C ASN A 27 -14.29 -2.69 -6.61
N LYS A 28 -15.37 -2.55 -5.84
CA LYS A 28 -15.30 -2.54 -4.36
C LYS A 28 -14.77 -3.85 -3.78
N GLU A 29 -15.08 -4.99 -4.38
CA GLU A 29 -14.58 -6.29 -3.90
C GLU A 29 -13.05 -6.35 -4.00
N LEU A 30 -12.50 -5.96 -5.14
CA LEU A 30 -11.05 -5.88 -5.31
C LEU A 30 -10.40 -4.93 -4.29
N LEU A 31 -10.97 -3.73 -4.11
CA LEU A 31 -10.41 -2.77 -3.16
C LEU A 31 -10.46 -3.26 -1.71
N ASN A 32 -11.56 -3.93 -1.32
CA ASN A 32 -11.67 -4.52 0.01
C ASN A 32 -10.60 -5.60 0.24
N THR A 33 -10.35 -6.46 -0.76
CA THR A 33 -9.28 -7.48 -0.67
C THR A 33 -7.91 -6.83 -0.48
N TRP A 34 -7.62 -5.73 -1.19
CA TRP A 34 -6.37 -5.00 -0.99
C TRP A 34 -6.27 -4.35 0.39
N ASP A 35 -7.37 -3.78 0.89
CA ASP A 35 -7.42 -3.18 2.22
C ASP A 35 -7.18 -4.24 3.32
N GLU A 36 -7.73 -5.45 3.17
CA GLU A 36 -7.46 -6.59 4.06
C GLU A 36 -5.98 -6.98 4.03
N VAL A 37 -5.38 -7.15 2.85
CA VAL A 37 -3.95 -7.47 2.70
C VAL A 37 -3.06 -6.41 3.37
N ILE A 38 -3.39 -5.13 3.22
CA ILE A 38 -2.65 -4.02 3.84
C ILE A 38 -2.80 -4.04 5.37
N ASN A 39 -3.98 -4.37 5.88
CA ASN A 39 -4.22 -4.44 7.33
C ASN A 39 -3.50 -5.62 7.98
N ASP A 40 -3.29 -6.70 7.24
CA ASP A 40 -2.56 -7.89 7.71
C ASP A 40 -1.02 -7.76 7.61
N LEU A 41 -0.50 -6.63 7.10
CA LEU A 41 0.93 -6.39 7.05
C LEU A 41 1.56 -6.36 8.45
N PRO A 42 2.80 -6.86 8.62
CA PRO A 42 3.59 -6.63 9.81
C PRO A 42 3.66 -5.13 10.16
N SER A 43 3.57 -4.79 11.45
CA SER A 43 3.40 -3.40 11.91
C SER A 43 4.48 -2.43 11.42
N ASP A 44 5.72 -2.92 11.32
CA ASP A 44 6.87 -2.14 10.84
C ASP A 44 6.82 -1.87 9.33
N ILE A 45 6.27 -2.81 8.54
CA ILE A 45 6.03 -2.63 7.10
C ILE A 45 4.79 -1.76 6.89
N LYS A 46 3.72 -1.99 7.65
CA LYS A 46 2.47 -1.22 7.55
C LYS A 46 2.71 0.26 7.82
N ALA A 47 3.51 0.60 8.83
CA ALA A 47 3.84 1.99 9.13
C ALA A 47 4.54 2.70 7.95
N LYS A 48 5.50 2.03 7.31
CA LYS A 48 6.20 2.55 6.12
C LYS A 48 5.24 2.67 4.93
N PHE A 49 4.37 1.68 4.72
CA PHE A 49 3.34 1.73 3.68
C PHE A 49 2.40 2.92 3.89
N ASP A 50 1.87 3.11 5.10
CA ASP A 50 0.93 4.20 5.42
C ASP A 50 1.58 5.57 5.17
N GLU A 51 2.85 5.74 5.52
CA GLU A 51 3.62 6.96 5.23
C GLU A 51 3.73 7.24 3.72
N ARG A 52 4.13 6.24 2.92
CA ARG A 52 4.32 6.38 1.47
C ARG A 52 2.98 6.57 0.74
N ASN A 53 1.96 5.81 1.13
CA ASN A 53 0.62 5.93 0.56
C ASN A 53 -0.01 7.30 0.84
N ALA A 54 0.23 7.88 2.03
CA ALA A 54 -0.20 9.25 2.31
C ALA A 54 0.48 10.27 1.38
N GLN A 55 1.78 10.12 1.12
CA GLN A 55 2.53 11.00 0.20
C GLN A 55 1.96 10.95 -1.23
N LEU A 56 1.55 9.77 -1.70
CA LEU A 56 0.96 9.57 -3.04
C LEU A 56 -0.46 10.12 -3.18
N GLN A 57 -1.22 10.27 -2.09
CA GLN A 57 -2.57 10.85 -2.14
C GLN A 57 -2.58 12.38 -2.22
N TYR A 58 -1.45 13.03 -1.88
CA TYR A 58 -1.28 14.47 -1.89
C TYR A 58 -0.32 14.99 -2.98
N SER A 59 0.16 14.10 -3.85
CA SER A 59 0.98 14.42 -5.03
C SER A 59 0.13 14.61 -6.28
#